data_AF-A0A6M0C216-F1
#
_entry.id   AF-A0A6M0C216-F1
#
_cell.length_a   1.000
_cell.length_b   1.000
_cell.length_c   1.000
_cell.angle_alpha   90.00
_cell.angle_beta   90.00
_cell.angle_gamma   90.00
#
_symmetry.space_group_name_H-M   'P 1'
#
loop_
_entity.id
_entity.type
_entity.pdbx_description
1 polymer ?
#
loop_
_entity_poly.entity_id
_entity_poly.type
_entity_poly.pdbx_seq_one_letter_code
_entity_poly.pdbx_strand_id
1 'polypeptide(L)'
;MNDRRYFLKFLGLGLLTTQLAAINKRSLRVASPISPQPILKPPRLQIGDTVAVVSPATMIYKHQLKYVNLVLGQQKLKVKVATHALDRYGYLAGKDIDRAADINAMFADDEVKALVTTTGGWGSSRILPLLDYHLIRKNPKIIIGYSDITALLLAIYARTGLVT
;
A
#
# COMPACT_ATOMS: atom_id res chain seq x y z
N MET A 1 49.50 -2.61 -17.97
CA MET A 1 48.89 -2.06 -16.73
C MET A 1 48.06 -0.85 -17.13
N ASN A 2 46.73 -1.02 -17.21
CA ASN A 2 45.78 -0.02 -17.72
C ASN A 2 45.37 0.96 -16.61
N ASP A 3 45.71 2.24 -16.79
CA ASP A 3 45.47 3.30 -15.81
C ASP A 3 44.05 3.87 -15.94
N ARG A 4 43.11 3.25 -15.21
CA ARG A 4 41.69 3.65 -15.13
C ARG A 4 41.47 5.07 -14.58
N ARG A 5 42.50 5.74 -14.09
CA ARG A 5 42.43 7.07 -13.44
C ARG A 5 42.34 8.24 -14.43
N TYR A 6 42.73 8.05 -15.70
CA TYR A 6 42.65 9.12 -16.70
C TYR A 6 41.25 9.27 -17.33
N PHE A 7 40.48 8.19 -17.42
CA PHE A 7 39.15 8.20 -18.03
C PHE A 7 38.13 9.03 -17.22
N LEU A 8 38.24 9.01 -15.88
CA LEU A 8 37.31 9.74 -15.00
C LEU A 8 37.55 11.26 -14.95
N LYS A 9 38.74 11.74 -15.35
CA LYS A 9 39.05 13.18 -15.35
C LYS A 9 38.51 13.92 -16.59
N PHE A 10 38.32 13.23 -17.72
CA PHE A 10 37.84 13.86 -18.95
C PHE A 10 36.31 13.87 -19.11
N LEU A 11 35.57 12.95 -18.46
CA LEU A 11 34.10 12.98 -18.52
C LEU A 11 33.49 14.13 -17.70
N GLY A 12 34.22 14.66 -16.72
CA GLY A 12 33.71 15.62 -15.73
C GLY A 12 33.60 17.07 -16.21
N LEU A 13 34.21 17.47 -17.33
CA LEU A 13 34.22 18.87 -17.78
C LEU A 13 33.50 19.14 -19.11
N GLY A 14 33.09 18.11 -19.87
CA GLY A 14 32.59 18.26 -21.24
C GLY A 14 31.07 18.39 -21.42
N LEU A 15 30.27 18.08 -20.38
CA LEU A 15 28.80 18.02 -20.51
C LEU A 15 28.05 19.12 -19.76
N LEU A 16 28.75 20.03 -19.06
CA LEU A 16 28.09 21.05 -18.25
C LEU A 16 27.67 22.32 -19.01
N THR A 17 28.04 22.50 -20.28
CA THR A 17 27.92 23.82 -20.94
C THR A 17 26.88 23.92 -22.06
N THR A 18 26.17 22.86 -22.44
CA THR A 18 25.21 22.92 -23.57
C THR A 18 23.76 22.54 -23.27
N GLN A 19 23.38 22.22 -22.03
CA GLN A 19 21.97 21.89 -21.70
C GLN A 19 21.25 22.93 -20.84
N LEU A 20 21.86 24.08 -20.55
CA LEU A 20 21.18 25.15 -19.80
C LEU A 20 20.15 25.95 -20.61
N ALA A 21 20.00 25.69 -21.92
CA ALA A 21 19.15 26.50 -22.81
C ALA A 21 17.85 25.83 -23.29
N ALA A 22 17.42 24.70 -22.70
CA ALA A 22 16.17 24.04 -23.10
C ALA A 22 15.28 23.57 -21.93
N ILE A 23 15.32 24.27 -20.79
CA ILE A 23 14.27 24.11 -19.77
C ILE A 23 13.02 24.84 -20.26
N ASN A 24 12.18 24.09 -20.96
CA ASN A 24 10.85 24.50 -21.36
C ASN A 24 10.05 24.82 -20.09
N LYS A 25 9.73 26.11 -19.86
CA LYS A 25 8.94 26.60 -18.70
C LYS A 25 7.56 25.93 -18.56
N ARG A 26 7.13 25.10 -19.51
CA ARG A 26 5.93 24.27 -19.45
C ARG A 26 6.03 23.00 -18.57
N SER A 27 7.22 22.51 -18.22
CA SER A 27 7.36 21.25 -17.45
C SER A 27 7.47 21.41 -15.94
N LEU A 28 7.70 22.63 -15.44
CA LEU A 28 7.63 22.92 -14.02
C LEU A 28 6.19 23.27 -13.65
N ARG A 29 5.28 22.27 -13.74
CA ARG A 29 4.13 22.27 -12.83
C ARG A 29 4.73 22.11 -11.45
N VAL A 30 4.99 23.24 -10.77
CA VAL A 30 5.02 23.27 -9.31
C VAL A 30 3.78 22.51 -8.88
N ALA A 31 3.98 21.37 -8.20
CA ALA A 31 2.86 20.58 -7.69
C ALA A 31 1.92 21.57 -7.00
N SER A 32 0.66 21.62 -7.44
CA SER A 32 -0.33 22.48 -6.81
C SER A 32 -0.22 22.28 -5.30
N PRO A 33 -0.25 23.35 -4.49
CA PRO A 33 -0.22 23.20 -3.04
C PRO A 33 -1.27 22.16 -2.66
N ILE A 34 -0.86 21.15 -1.88
CA ILE A 34 -1.77 20.11 -1.41
C ILE A 34 -2.81 20.84 -0.57
N SER A 35 -3.95 21.18 -1.19
CA SER A 35 -5.10 21.67 -0.46
C SER A 35 -5.45 20.59 0.56
N PRO A 36 -5.59 20.90 1.86
CA PRO A 36 -5.88 19.91 2.87
C PRO A 36 -7.15 19.16 2.44
N GLN A 37 -6.99 17.88 2.09
CA GLN A 37 -8.11 17.03 1.75
C GLN A 37 -9.00 16.91 3.01
N PRO A 38 -10.34 16.94 2.87
CA PRO A 38 -11.22 16.70 4.00
C PRO A 38 -10.84 15.39 4.69
N ILE A 39 -10.56 15.46 5.99
CA ILE A 39 -10.14 14.29 6.78
C ILE A 39 -11.34 13.38 6.94
N LEU A 40 -11.23 12.16 6.42
CA LEU A 40 -12.22 11.11 6.54
C LEU A 40 -11.80 10.16 7.66
N LYS A 41 -12.59 10.06 8.72
CA LYS A 41 -12.32 9.15 9.84
C LYS A 41 -13.20 7.91 9.73
N PRO A 42 -12.64 6.69 9.77
CA PRO A 42 -13.47 5.50 9.78
C PRO A 42 -14.22 5.38 11.12
N PRO A 43 -15.37 4.68 11.15
CA PRO A 43 -16.06 4.35 12.39
C PRO A 43 -15.16 3.59 13.38
N ARG A 44 -15.39 3.77 14.68
CA ARG A 44 -14.69 3.00 15.72
C ARG A 44 -15.16 1.55 15.70
N LEU A 45 -14.20 0.63 15.77
CA LEU A 45 -14.46 -0.80 15.88
C LEU A 45 -15.20 -1.13 17.18
N GLN A 46 -16.19 -2.02 17.10
CA GLN A 46 -17.00 -2.49 18.21
C GLN A 46 -16.81 -4.00 18.43
N ILE A 47 -17.17 -4.48 19.63
CA ILE A 47 -17.26 -5.91 19.92
C ILE A 47 -18.28 -6.54 18.96
N GLY A 48 -17.93 -7.69 18.36
CA GLY A 48 -18.78 -8.41 17.42
C GLY A 48 -18.64 -7.99 15.96
N ASP A 49 -17.92 -6.90 15.67
CA ASP A 49 -17.65 -6.45 14.30
C ASP A 49 -16.82 -7.47 13.51
N THR A 50 -17.03 -7.50 12.20
CA THR A 50 -16.23 -8.30 11.28
C THR A 50 -14.98 -7.55 10.86
N VAL A 51 -13.83 -8.19 11.03
CA VAL A 51 -12.53 -7.74 10.55
C VAL A 51 -12.02 -8.66 9.45
N ALA A 52 -11.62 -8.06 8.34
CA ALA A 52 -11.02 -8.76 7.23
C ALA A 52 -9.52 -8.97 7.46
N VAL A 53 -9.00 -10.13 7.09
CA VAL A 53 -7.56 -10.43 7.08
C VAL A 53 -7.09 -10.48 5.64
N VAL A 54 -6.15 -9.61 5.28
CA VAL A 54 -5.60 -9.45 3.93
C VAL A 54 -4.07 -9.56 3.94
N SER A 55 -3.48 -10.04 2.83
CA SER A 55 -2.02 -10.19 2.70
C SER A 55 -1.50 -9.38 1.51
N PRO A 56 -1.26 -8.06 1.67
CA PRO A 56 -0.92 -7.20 0.54
C PRO A 56 0.57 -7.22 0.18
N ALA A 57 1.42 -7.96 0.89
CA ALA A 57 2.87 -8.00 0.70
C ALA A 57 3.39 -9.45 0.65
N THR A 58 4.22 -9.84 1.62
CA THR A 58 4.83 -11.18 1.69
C THR A 58 3.80 -12.25 2.07
N MET A 59 3.97 -13.46 1.52
CA MET A 59 3.15 -14.62 1.86
C MET A 59 3.27 -15.01 3.34
N ILE A 60 2.18 -15.56 3.88
CA ILE A 60 2.16 -16.18 5.20
C ILE A 60 1.87 -17.69 5.10
N TYR A 61 2.13 -18.39 6.18
CA TYR A 61 1.77 -19.80 6.33
C TYR A 61 0.45 -19.95 7.10
N LYS A 62 -0.28 -21.04 6.83
CA LYS A 62 -1.57 -21.34 7.48
C LYS A 62 -1.51 -21.29 9.02
N HIS A 63 -0.39 -21.70 9.62
CA HIS A 63 -0.24 -21.66 11.09
C HIS A 63 -0.21 -20.22 11.61
N GLN A 64 0.38 -19.27 10.88
CA GLN A 64 0.38 -17.84 11.25
C GLN A 64 -1.05 -17.27 11.23
N LEU A 65 -1.85 -17.64 10.23
CA LEU A 65 -3.25 -17.23 10.15
C LEU A 65 -4.09 -17.76 11.34
N LYS A 66 -3.80 -18.97 11.84
CA LYS A 66 -4.47 -19.49 13.04
C LYS A 66 -4.24 -18.60 14.26
N TYR A 67 -3.03 -18.05 14.43
CA TYR A 67 -2.73 -17.11 15.51
C TYR A 67 -3.48 -15.78 15.34
N VAL A 68 -3.54 -15.25 14.11
CA VAL A 68 -4.32 -14.03 13.81
C VAL A 68 -5.79 -14.24 14.19
N ASN A 69 -6.38 -15.36 13.78
CA ASN A 69 -7.78 -15.69 14.10
C ASN A 69 -8.01 -15.82 15.61
N LEU A 70 -7.07 -16.45 16.32
CA LEU A 70 -7.14 -16.62 17.77
C LEU A 70 -7.13 -15.26 18.48
N VAL A 71 -6.18 -14.39 18.15
CA VAL A 71 -6.03 -13.08 18.80
C VAL A 71 -7.24 -12.18 18.53
N LEU A 72 -7.71 -12.12 17.28
CA LEU A 72 -8.89 -11.32 16.93
C LEU A 72 -10.17 -11.90 17.58
N GLY A 73 -10.27 -13.23 17.68
CA GLY A 73 -11.37 -13.91 18.37
C GLY A 73 -11.39 -13.63 19.88
N GLN A 74 -10.23 -13.55 20.53
CA GLN A 74 -10.12 -13.15 21.94
C GLN A 74 -10.65 -11.73 22.20
N GLN A 75 -10.52 -10.85 21.20
CA GLN A 75 -11.12 -9.50 21.20
C GLN A 75 -12.61 -9.50 20.84
N LYS A 76 -13.23 -10.68 20.72
CA LYS A 76 -14.65 -10.88 20.34
C LYS A 76 -14.99 -10.29 18.97
N LEU A 77 -14.03 -10.28 18.06
CA LEU A 77 -14.23 -9.87 16.66
C LEU A 77 -14.50 -11.11 15.80
N LYS A 78 -15.30 -10.95 14.74
CA LYS A 78 -15.50 -11.97 13.72
C LYS A 78 -14.42 -11.83 12.66
N VAL A 79 -13.81 -12.93 12.24
CA VAL A 79 -12.71 -12.87 11.27
C VAL A 79 -13.19 -13.35 9.90
N LYS A 80 -12.99 -12.52 8.88
CA LYS A 80 -13.19 -12.85 7.47
C LYS A 80 -11.84 -12.88 6.77
N VAL A 81 -11.41 -14.04 6.30
CA VAL A 81 -10.15 -14.17 5.56
C VAL A 81 -10.42 -13.86 4.10
N ALA A 82 -9.66 -12.94 3.51
CA ALA A 82 -9.82 -12.60 2.10
C ALA A 82 -9.39 -13.77 1.20
N THR A 83 -9.98 -13.84 0.00
CA THR A 83 -9.88 -14.99 -0.91
C THR A 83 -8.44 -15.39 -1.21
N HIS A 84 -7.59 -14.40 -1.45
CA HIS A 84 -6.20 -14.59 -1.86
C HIS A 84 -5.19 -14.44 -0.70
N ALA A 85 -5.65 -14.31 0.55
CA ALA A 85 -4.78 -14.01 1.69
C ALA A 85 -3.71 -15.09 1.98
N LEU A 86 -3.90 -16.31 1.46
CA LEU A 86 -2.96 -17.44 1.60
C LEU A 86 -2.30 -17.85 0.28
N ASP A 87 -2.53 -17.10 -0.81
CA ASP A 87 -1.94 -17.38 -2.11
C ASP A 87 -0.42 -17.20 -2.09
N ARG A 88 0.23 -17.77 -3.11
CA ARG A 88 1.69 -17.77 -3.23
C ARG A 88 2.11 -17.42 -4.63
N TYR A 89 3.00 -16.43 -4.73
CA TYR A 89 3.67 -16.04 -5.95
C TYR A 89 5.12 -15.66 -5.64
N GLY A 90 6.01 -16.65 -5.65
CA GLY A 90 7.36 -16.51 -5.08
C GLY A 90 7.25 -16.19 -3.58
N TYR A 91 7.87 -15.09 -3.15
CA TYR A 91 7.75 -14.61 -1.77
C TYR A 91 6.50 -13.76 -1.51
N LEU A 92 5.73 -13.39 -2.55
CA LEU A 92 4.52 -12.58 -2.42
C LEU A 92 3.30 -13.43 -2.09
N ALA A 93 2.34 -12.83 -1.39
CA ALA A 93 1.04 -13.41 -1.06
C ALA A 93 0.06 -13.41 -2.25
N GLY A 94 0.49 -13.96 -3.39
CA GLY A 94 -0.29 -13.96 -4.64
C GLY A 94 0.15 -12.87 -5.64
N LYS A 95 -0.47 -12.87 -6.81
CA LYS A 95 -0.17 -11.89 -7.87
C LYS A 95 -0.66 -10.51 -7.45
N ASP A 96 -0.16 -9.47 -8.12
CA ASP A 96 -0.51 -8.08 -7.81
C ASP A 96 -2.02 -7.83 -7.94
N ILE A 97 -2.65 -8.42 -8.96
CA ILE A 97 -4.09 -8.33 -9.20
C ILE A 97 -4.91 -9.01 -8.09
N ASP A 98 -4.47 -10.18 -7.61
CA ASP A 98 -5.15 -10.95 -6.57
C ASP A 98 -5.11 -10.21 -5.23
N ARG A 99 -3.93 -9.69 -4.87
CA ARG A 99 -3.72 -8.90 -3.65
C ARG A 99 -4.51 -7.58 -3.66
N ALA A 100 -4.59 -6.92 -4.82
CA ALA A 100 -5.41 -5.71 -4.98
C ALA A 100 -6.92 -6.04 -4.91
N ALA A 101 -7.34 -7.15 -5.52
CA ALA A 101 -8.72 -7.60 -5.52
C ALA A 101 -9.23 -7.88 -4.10
N ASP A 102 -8.41 -8.52 -3.25
CA ASP A 102 -8.74 -8.72 -1.83
C ASP A 102 -9.00 -7.39 -1.11
N ILE A 103 -8.15 -6.37 -1.28
CA ILE A 103 -8.35 -5.06 -0.65
C ILE A 103 -9.65 -4.42 -1.15
N ASN A 104 -9.83 -4.35 -2.47
CA ASN A 104 -11.02 -3.73 -3.07
C ASN A 104 -12.31 -4.45 -2.62
N ALA A 105 -12.30 -5.78 -2.59
CA ALA A 105 -13.44 -6.58 -2.13
C ALA A 105 -13.77 -6.32 -0.65
N MET A 106 -12.76 -6.26 0.23
CA MET A 106 -12.98 -6.00 1.65
C MET A 106 -13.44 -4.56 1.94
N PHE A 107 -13.06 -3.59 1.09
CA PHE A 107 -13.64 -2.25 1.14
C PHE A 107 -15.08 -2.20 0.61
N ALA A 108 -15.43 -2.98 -0.41
CA ALA A 108 -16.80 -3.08 -0.94
C ALA A 108 -17.80 -3.77 0.00
N ASP A 109 -17.31 -4.64 0.89
CA ASP A 109 -18.16 -5.49 1.72
C ASP A 109 -18.68 -4.80 2.99
N ASP A 110 -19.96 -4.41 3.02
CA ASP A 110 -20.57 -3.68 4.13
C ASP A 110 -20.52 -4.40 5.50
N GLU A 111 -20.32 -5.72 5.53
CA GLU A 111 -20.15 -6.45 6.80
C GLU A 111 -18.78 -6.17 7.44
N VAL A 112 -17.76 -5.91 6.63
CA VAL A 112 -16.38 -5.66 7.09
C VAL A 112 -16.26 -4.23 7.64
N LYS A 113 -15.76 -4.11 8.87
CA LYS A 113 -15.53 -2.83 9.56
C LYS A 113 -14.06 -2.43 9.64
N ALA A 114 -13.15 -3.39 9.52
CA ALA A 114 -11.71 -3.14 9.46
C ALA A 114 -10.98 -4.17 8.60
N LEU A 115 -9.85 -3.78 8.03
CA LEU A 115 -8.88 -4.66 7.37
C LEU A 115 -7.61 -4.73 8.23
N VAL A 116 -7.19 -5.94 8.58
CA VAL A 116 -5.93 -6.24 9.27
C VAL A 116 -4.98 -6.87 8.27
N THR A 117 -3.81 -6.25 8.05
CA THR A 117 -2.79 -6.83 7.18
C THR A 117 -2.01 -7.91 7.92
N THR A 118 -1.75 -9.05 7.28
CA THR A 118 -1.06 -10.20 7.91
C THR A 118 0.41 -9.93 8.24
N THR A 119 1.17 -9.40 7.29
CA THR A 119 2.59 -9.04 7.46
C THR A 119 3.02 -8.02 6.40
N GLY A 120 4.12 -7.31 6.68
CA GLY A 120 4.81 -6.44 5.73
C GLY A 120 5.78 -7.23 4.83
N GLY A 121 7.00 -6.70 4.67
CA GLY A 121 8.04 -7.29 3.82
C GLY A 121 8.29 -6.45 2.58
N TRP A 122 7.85 -6.91 1.41
CA TRP A 122 7.89 -6.10 0.20
C TRP A 122 6.73 -6.48 -0.73
N GLY A 123 6.12 -5.48 -1.36
CA GLY A 123 5.21 -5.69 -2.48
C GLY A 123 3.90 -4.91 -2.41
N SER A 124 3.59 -4.25 -1.29
CA SER A 124 2.38 -3.44 -1.16
C SER A 124 2.37 -2.22 -2.09
N SER A 125 3.53 -1.64 -2.40
CA SER A 125 3.64 -0.53 -3.35
C SER A 125 3.28 -0.92 -4.80
N ARG A 126 3.41 -2.21 -5.15
CA ARG A 126 3.10 -2.72 -6.49
C ARG A 126 1.62 -2.67 -6.83
N ILE A 127 0.77 -2.80 -5.81
CA ILE A 127 -0.68 -2.91 -6.00
C ILE A 127 -1.39 -1.56 -5.99
N LEU A 128 -0.69 -0.47 -5.65
CA LEU A 128 -1.29 0.87 -5.57
C LEU A 128 -2.03 1.30 -6.84
N PRO A 129 -1.50 1.07 -8.06
CA PRO A 129 -2.22 1.43 -9.29
C PRO A 129 -3.51 0.62 -9.53
N LEU A 130 -3.70 -0.49 -8.81
CA LEU A 130 -4.81 -1.43 -8.97
C LEU A 130 -5.91 -1.22 -7.92
N LEU A 131 -5.73 -0.29 -6.98
CA LEU A 131 -6.72 0.00 -5.94
C LEU A 131 -7.82 0.91 -6.48
N ASP A 132 -9.07 0.58 -6.13
CA ASP A 132 -10.21 1.46 -6.38
C ASP A 132 -10.33 2.50 -5.26
N TYR A 133 -9.58 3.59 -5.42
CA TYR A 133 -9.59 4.69 -4.45
C TYR A 133 -10.95 5.38 -4.30
N HIS A 134 -11.80 5.35 -5.33
CA HIS A 134 -13.14 5.91 -5.24
C HIS A 134 -14.03 5.05 -4.35
N LEU A 135 -13.99 3.73 -4.54
CA LEU A 135 -14.65 2.75 -3.68
C LEU A 135 -14.16 2.84 -2.22
N ILE A 136 -12.85 2.93 -2.01
CA ILE A 136 -12.25 3.08 -0.67
C ILE A 136 -12.76 4.36 0.00
N ARG A 137 -12.77 5.49 -0.73
CA ARG A 137 -13.28 6.76 -0.20
C ARG A 137 -14.78 6.71 0.13
N LYS A 138 -15.57 5.98 -0.67
CA LYS A 138 -17.02 5.81 -0.44
C LYS A 138 -17.31 4.92 0.78
N ASN A 139 -16.42 3.99 1.09
CA ASN A 139 -16.60 3.01 2.17
C ASN A 139 -15.45 3.11 3.20
N PRO A 140 -15.35 4.21 3.97
CA PRO A 140 -14.26 4.39 4.92
C PRO A 140 -14.26 3.33 6.02
N LYS A 141 -13.18 2.57 6.11
CA LYS A 141 -12.96 1.50 7.10
C LYS A 141 -11.56 1.62 7.68
N ILE A 142 -11.36 1.08 8.88
CA ILE A 142 -10.02 0.97 9.45
C ILE A 142 -9.19 0.05 8.56
N ILE A 143 -7.97 0.44 8.22
CA ILE A 143 -6.96 -0.46 7.66
C ILE A 143 -5.70 -0.32 8.50
N ILE A 144 -5.19 -1.43 9.04
CA ILE A 144 -4.07 -1.40 9.98
C ILE A 144 -2.93 -2.32 9.56
N GLY A 145 -1.71 -1.81 9.70
CA GLY A 145 -0.45 -2.50 9.47
C GLY A 145 0.74 -1.58 9.69
N TYR A 146 1.95 -2.06 9.41
CA TYR A 146 3.19 -1.28 9.56
C TYR A 146 4.27 -1.81 8.63
N SER A 147 5.47 -1.21 8.65
CA SER A 147 6.60 -1.58 7.77
C SER A 147 6.26 -1.34 6.28
N ASP A 148 6.43 -2.32 5.39
CA ASP A 148 6.08 -2.21 3.95
C ASP A 148 4.66 -1.67 3.73
N ILE A 149 3.72 -2.04 4.62
CA ILE A 149 2.32 -1.60 4.57
C ILE A 149 2.18 -0.08 4.61
N THR A 150 3.18 0.66 5.10
CA THR A 150 3.23 2.13 5.06
C THR A 150 2.95 2.69 3.67
N ALA A 151 3.44 2.05 2.60
CA ALA A 151 3.18 2.50 1.23
C ALA A 151 1.67 2.46 0.90
N LEU A 152 0.99 1.40 1.34
CA LEU A 152 -0.46 1.24 1.19
C LEU A 152 -1.24 2.27 2.01
N LEU A 153 -0.89 2.42 3.30
CA LEU A 153 -1.56 3.36 4.21
C LEU A 153 -1.46 4.81 3.71
N LEU A 154 -0.25 5.24 3.36
CA LEU A 154 0.00 6.60 2.85
C LEU A 154 -0.68 6.85 1.50
N ALA A 155 -0.70 5.86 0.61
CA ALA A 155 -1.38 6.02 -0.67
C ALA A 155 -2.90 6.14 -0.50
N ILE A 156 -3.50 5.32 0.39
CA ILE A 156 -4.92 5.42 0.72
C ILE A 156 -5.23 6.80 1.31
N TYR A 157 -4.47 7.25 2.32
CA TYR A 157 -4.64 8.56 2.92
C TYR A 157 -4.52 9.69 1.88
N ALA A 158 -3.43 9.70 1.10
CA ALA A 158 -3.15 10.76 0.13
C ALA A 158 -4.22 10.86 -0.98
N ARG A 159 -4.83 9.72 -1.36
CA ARG A 159 -5.80 9.67 -2.47
C ARG A 159 -7.25 9.82 -2.02
N THR A 160 -7.55 9.56 -0.74
CA THR A 160 -8.95 9.51 -0.26
C THR A 160 -9.23 10.46 0.90
N GLY A 161 -8.21 10.92 1.62
CA GLY A 161 -8.36 11.64 2.91
C GLY A 161 -8.68 10.72 4.09
N LEU A 162 -8.80 9.40 3.87
CA LEU A 162 -9.08 8.41 4.92
C LEU A 162 -7.91 8.27 5.88
N VAL A 163 -8.15 8.54 7.16
CA VAL A 163 -7.19 8.26 8.23
C VAL A 163 -7.02 6.75 8.35
N THR A 164 -5.78 6.30 8.23
CA THR A 164 -5.34 4.90 8.29
C THR A 164 -4.43 4.66 9.48
#